data_AF-A0A194RFF9-F1
#
_entry.id   AF-A0A194RFF9-F1
#
_cell.length_a   1.000
_cell.length_b   1.000
_cell.length_c   1.000
_cell.angle_alpha   90.00
_cell.angle_beta   90.00
_cell.angle_gamma   90.00
#
_symmetry.space_group_name_H-M   'P 1'
#
loop_
_entity.id
_entity.type
_entity.pdbx_description
1 polymer ?
#
loop_
_entity_poly.entity_id
_entity_poly.type
_entity_poly.pdbx_seq_one_letter_code
_entity_poly.pdbx_strand_id
1 'polypeptide(L)'
;MTLRTTRPRREENVVWCQSAEAGAVGGAVLRAVQTVTPVRDFFSAQQLVSVPAAGLYTVAVDAAFVDDKGQLWLTGPRTSIVVKAHDDPASKGAAQPPRTRF
;
A
#
# COMPACT_ATOMS: atom_id res chain seq x y z
N MET A 1 2.01 9.47 -13.45
CA MET A 1 3.11 10.00 -12.61
C MET A 1 4.40 9.40 -13.13
N THR A 2 5.29 10.22 -13.69
CA THR A 2 6.49 9.74 -14.39
C THR A 2 7.72 9.95 -13.50
N LEU A 3 8.29 8.85 -12.99
CA LEU A 3 9.55 8.88 -12.24
C LEU A 3 10.70 8.99 -13.24
N ARG A 4 11.45 10.10 -13.22
CA ARG A 4 12.74 10.20 -13.91
C ARG A 4 13.82 9.83 -12.91
N THR A 5 14.27 8.57 -12.95
CA THR A 5 15.49 8.14 -12.26
C THR A 5 16.70 8.44 -13.13
N THR A 6 17.83 8.83 -12.53
CA THR A 6 19.12 8.92 -13.22
C THR A 6 19.46 7.53 -13.74
N ARG A 7 19.54 7.38 -15.07
CA ARG A 7 19.73 6.11 -15.80
C ARG A 7 20.54 5.07 -15.00
N PRO A 8 19.95 3.96 -14.54
CA PRO A 8 20.73 2.76 -14.28
C PRO A 8 21.29 2.27 -15.61
N ARG A 9 22.53 1.77 -15.58
CA ARG A 9 23.25 1.35 -16.78
C ARG A 9 22.49 0.14 -17.35
N ARG A 10 22.31 0.12 -18.68
CA ARG A 10 21.63 -0.97 -19.42
C ARG A 10 22.08 -2.33 -18.86
N GLU A 11 21.12 -3.18 -18.47
CA GLU A 11 21.28 -4.59 -18.03
C GLU A 11 21.47 -4.88 -16.54
N GLU A 12 21.19 -3.95 -15.64
CA GLU A 12 21.18 -4.27 -14.21
C GLU A 12 19.80 -4.82 -13.78
N ASN A 13 19.82 -5.90 -12.99
CA ASN A 13 18.66 -6.62 -12.48
C ASN A 13 17.97 -5.78 -11.39
N VAL A 14 17.49 -4.59 -11.76
CA VAL A 14 16.96 -3.59 -10.84
C VAL A 14 15.63 -4.08 -10.31
N VAL A 15 15.62 -4.52 -9.06
CA VAL A 15 14.42 -4.99 -8.39
C VAL A 15 13.79 -3.82 -7.66
N TRP A 16 12.60 -3.40 -8.07
CA TRP A 16 11.88 -2.31 -7.42
C TRP A 16 11.01 -2.84 -6.28
N CYS A 17 11.04 -2.16 -5.15
CA CYS A 17 10.20 -2.46 -4.00
C CYS A 17 9.23 -1.30 -3.79
N GLN A 18 7.93 -1.59 -3.78
CA GLN A 18 6.90 -0.68 -3.31
C GLN A 18 6.50 -1.09 -1.89
N SER A 19 6.60 -0.16 -0.94
CA SER A 19 6.08 -0.34 0.42
C SER A 19 4.92 0.61 0.65
N ALA A 20 3.76 0.06 1.01
CA ALA A 20 2.62 0.83 1.50
C ALA A 20 2.50 0.64 3.02
N GLU A 21 2.36 1.74 3.74
CA GLU A 21 2.16 1.77 5.18
C GLU A 21 0.86 2.50 5.49
N ALA A 22 -0.04 1.88 6.26
CA ALA A 22 -1.25 2.53 6.78
C ALA A 22 -1.15 2.65 8.30
N GLY A 23 -1.14 3.88 8.80
CA GLY A 23 -1.11 4.18 10.24
C GLY A 23 -2.34 4.97 10.69
N ALA A 24 -2.98 4.51 11.76
CA ALA A 24 -3.94 5.30 12.52
C ALA A 24 -3.23 6.06 13.66
N VAL A 25 -3.76 7.22 14.05
CA VAL A 25 -3.24 8.00 15.18
C VAL A 25 -3.30 7.15 16.45
N GLY A 26 -2.14 6.70 16.96
CA GLY A 26 -2.03 5.84 18.15
C GLY A 26 -2.37 4.36 17.94
N GLY A 27 -2.49 3.90 16.68
CA GLY A 27 -2.86 2.53 16.33
C GLY A 27 -1.73 1.70 15.70
N ALA A 28 -2.05 0.45 15.35
CA ALA A 28 -1.13 -0.45 14.67
C ALA A 28 -0.78 0.06 13.26
N VAL A 29 0.48 -0.11 12.88
CA VAL A 29 0.99 0.20 11.54
C VAL A 29 0.88 -1.03 10.66
N LEU A 30 0.15 -0.93 9.57
CA LEU A 30 -0.05 -2.00 8.60
C LEU A 30 0.91 -1.80 7.44
N ARG A 31 1.68 -2.83 7.06
CA ARG A 31 2.69 -2.73 5.99
C ARG A 31 2.49 -3.80 4.93
N ALA A 32 2.50 -3.38 3.66
CA ALA A 32 2.56 -4.26 2.51
C ALA A 32 3.83 -3.95 1.70
N VAL A 33 4.59 -4.98 1.30
CA VAL A 33 5.78 -4.84 0.47
C VAL A 33 5.60 -5.69 -0.78
N GLN A 34 5.85 -5.11 -1.95
CA GLN A 34 5.79 -5.81 -3.23
C GLN A 34 7.06 -5.53 -4.02
N THR A 35 7.62 -6.61 -4.55
CA THR A 35 8.82 -6.60 -5.36
C THR A 35 8.44 -6.77 -6.84
N VAL A 36 8.95 -5.90 -7.71
CA VAL A 36 8.60 -5.86 -9.13
C VAL A 36 9.84 -5.66 -9.99
N THR A 37 9.97 -6.45 -11.06
CA THR A 37 10.96 -6.21 -12.11
C THR A 37 10.39 -5.19 -13.10
N PRO A 38 11.02 -4.02 -13.27
CA PRO A 38 10.54 -2.95 -14.12
C PRO A 38 10.72 -3.34 -15.59
N VAL A 39 9.85 -2.80 -16.45
CA VAL A 39 10.02 -2.92 -17.90
C VAL A 39 10.53 -1.57 -18.40
N ARG A 40 11.84 -1.49 -18.67
CA ARG A 40 12.55 -0.23 -18.98
C ARG A 40 12.53 0.71 -17.76
N ASP A 41 12.08 1.94 -17.93
CA ASP A 41 12.06 2.98 -16.89
C ASP A 41 10.69 3.07 -16.17
N PHE A 42 9.85 2.04 -16.30
CA PHE A 42 8.48 2.05 -15.79
C PHE A 42 8.11 0.74 -15.09
N PHE A 43 7.38 0.87 -13.98
CA PHE A 43 6.70 -0.23 -13.31
C PHE A 43 5.36 0.23 -12.75
N SER A 44 4.46 -0.72 -12.54
CA SER A 44 3.21 -0.53 -11.78
C SER A 44 3.02 -1.70 -10.83
N ALA A 45 2.43 -1.41 -9.68
CA ALA A 45 2.17 -2.35 -8.60
C ALA A 45 0.81 -2.03 -7.99
N GLN A 46 0.16 -3.06 -7.45
CA GLN A 46 -1.10 -2.91 -6.74
C GLN A 46 -0.98 -3.68 -5.43
N GLN A 47 -1.24 -2.99 -4.33
CA GLN A 47 -1.19 -3.57 -3.00
C GLN A 47 -2.55 -3.40 -2.32
N LEU A 48 -2.93 -4.43 -1.58
CA LEU A 48 -4.11 -4.42 -0.72
C LEU A 48 -3.65 -4.43 0.73
N VAL A 49 -4.19 -3.50 1.52
CA VAL A 49 -3.95 -3.42 2.97
C VAL A 49 -5.31 -3.56 3.66
N SER A 50 -5.45 -4.58 4.49
CA SER A 50 -6.68 -4.79 5.27
C SER A 50 -6.67 -3.88 6.49
N VAL A 51 -7.68 -3.01 6.59
CA VAL A 51 -7.84 -2.07 7.69
C VAL A 51 -8.81 -2.67 8.72
N PRO A 52 -8.38 -2.96 9.95
CA PRO A 52 -9.17 -3.76 10.88
C PRO A 52 -10.29 -2.99 11.59
N ALA A 53 -10.25 -1.65 11.58
CA ALA A 53 -11.20 -0.82 12.32
C ALA A 53 -11.55 0.46 11.56
N ALA A 54 -12.75 0.98 11.80
CA ALA A 54 -13.13 2.30 11.33
C ALA A 54 -12.22 3.39 11.92
N GLY A 55 -11.88 4.40 11.12
CA GLY A 55 -10.95 5.44 11.55
C GLY A 55 -10.36 6.23 10.39
N LEU A 56 -9.47 7.16 10.71
CA LEU A 56 -8.71 7.95 9.74
C LEU A 56 -7.28 7.41 9.69
N TYR A 57 -6.85 7.03 8.50
CA TYR A 57 -5.56 6.41 8.23
C TYR A 57 -4.76 7.29 7.29
N THR A 58 -3.47 7.45 7.57
CA THR A 58 -2.51 7.97 6.60
C THR A 58 -1.87 6.78 5.91
N VAL A 59 -2.11 6.64 4.61
CA VAL A 59 -1.44 5.65 3.77
C VAL A 59 -0.27 6.32 3.09
N ALA A 60 0.95 5.86 3.37
CA ALA A 60 2.17 6.35 2.75
C ALA A 60 2.80 5.25 1.86
N VAL A 61 3.28 5.65 0.69
CA VAL A 61 3.93 4.78 -0.28
C VAL A 61 5.33 5.28 -0.55
N ASP A 62 6.28 4.37 -0.42
CA ASP A 62 7.70 4.55 -0.73
C ASP A 62 8.12 3.59 -1.84
N ALA A 63 9.02 4.07 -2.71
CA ALA A 63 9.65 3.26 -3.74
C ALA A 63 11.14 3.13 -3.44
N ALA A 64 11.69 1.94 -3.68
CA ALA A 64 13.11 1.67 -3.57
C ALA A 64 13.55 0.74 -4.70
N PHE A 65 14.85 0.68 -4.99
CA PHE A 65 15.42 -0.40 -5.78
C PHE A 65 16.58 -1.07 -5.07
N VAL A 66 16.85 -2.32 -5.45
CA VAL A 66 18.05 -3.05 -5.02
C VAL A 66 19.08 -3.01 -6.14
N ASP A 67 20.32 -2.62 -5.82
CA ASP A 67 21.43 -2.58 -6.77
C ASP A 67 22.11 -3.96 -6.96
N ASP A 68 23.15 -4.00 -7.80
CA ASP A 68 23.95 -5.19 -8.09
C ASP A 68 24.68 -5.76 -6.85
N LYS A 69 24.91 -4.92 -5.84
CA LYS A 69 25.56 -5.28 -4.58
C LYS A 69 24.57 -5.72 -3.51
N GLY A 70 23.28 -5.77 -3.84
CA GLY A 70 22.22 -6.10 -2.89
C GLY A 70 21.86 -4.96 -1.94
N GLN A 71 22.33 -3.73 -2.20
CA GLN A 71 22.03 -2.57 -1.38
C GLN A 71 20.68 -1.97 -1.77
N LEU A 72 19.88 -1.63 -0.76
CA LEU A 72 18.58 -0.98 -0.93
C LEU A 72 18.76 0.54 -1.04
N TRP A 73 18.20 1.11 -2.11
CA TRP A 73 18.20 2.53 -2.39
C TRP A 73 16.78 3.07 -2.42
N LEU A 74 16.46 3.97 -1.49
CA LEU A 74 15.18 4.71 -1.53
C LEU A 74 15.19 5.66 -2.72
N THR A 75 14.09 5.68 -3.48
CA THR A 75 13.97 6.50 -4.69
C THR A 75 12.62 7.18 -4.80
N GLY A 76 12.64 8.39 -5.35
CA GLY A 76 11.44 9.19 -5.53
C GLY A 76 10.89 9.77 -4.22
N PRO A 77 9.81 10.56 -4.32
CA PRO A 77 9.16 11.15 -3.16
C PRO A 77 8.27 10.13 -2.43
N ARG A 78 8.29 10.16 -1.09
CA ARG A 78 7.26 9.50 -0.26
C ARG A 78 5.92 10.16 -0.55
N THR A 79 4.96 9.40 -1.04
CA THR A 79 3.61 9.91 -1.34
C THR A 79 2.64 9.43 -0.30
N SER A 80 1.75 10.29 0.19
CA SER A 80 0.78 9.93 1.21
C SER A 80 -0.61 10.40 0.88
N ILE A 81 -1.60 9.58 1.19
CA ILE A 81 -3.03 9.90 1.09
C ILE A 81 -3.70 9.65 2.45
N VAL A 82 -4.76 10.40 2.72
CA VAL A 82 -5.58 10.17 3.91
C VAL A 82 -6.83 9.39 3.49
N VAL A 83 -7.08 8.28 4.19
CA VAL A 83 -8.22 7.39 3.93
C VAL A 83 -9.09 7.34 5.18
N LYS A 84 -10.40 7.48 5.00
CA LYS A 84 -11.37 7.27 6.07
C LYS A 84 -12.01 5.89 5.91
N ALA A 85 -11.70 4.99 6.82
CA ALA A 85 -12.35 3.69 6.91
C ALA A 85 -13.64 3.83 7.73
N HIS A 86 -14.72 3.24 7.22
CA HIS A 86 -16.01 3.17 7.89
C HIS A 86 -16.27 1.75 8.38
N ASP A 87 -17.08 1.64 9.43
CA ASP A 87 -17.58 0.35 9.92
C ASP A 87 -18.47 -0.28 8.84
N ASP A 88 -18.38 -1.60 8.67
CA ASP A 88 -19.25 -2.30 7.73
C ASP A 88 -20.67 -2.40 8.31
N PRO A 89 -21.69 -1.76 7.69
CA PRO A 89 -23.06 -1.85 8.19
C PRO A 89 -23.61 -3.28 8.20
N ALA A 90 -23.03 -4.22 7.45
CA ALA A 90 -23.44 -5.62 7.45
C ALA A 90 -22.95 -6.41 8.68
N SER A 91 -21.96 -5.88 9.43
CA SER A 91 -21.44 -6.55 10.63
C SER A 91 -22.34 -6.37 11.87
N LYS A 92 -23.32 -5.46 11.81
CA LYS A 92 -24.40 -5.37 12.80
C LYS A 92 -25.60 -6.18 12.31
N GLY A 93 -25.60 -7.45 12.68
CA GLY A 93 -26.64 -8.41 12.32
C GLY A 93 -28.05 -7.83 12.42
N ALA A 94 -28.81 -8.00 11.35
CA ALA A 94 -30.25 -7.87 11.35
C ALA A 94 -30.84 -8.81 12.41
N ALA A 95 -31.03 -8.31 13.62
CA ALA A 95 -31.97 -8.89 14.57
C ALA A 95 -33.37 -8.57 14.05
N GLN A 96 -33.79 -9.29 13.03
CA GLN A 96 -35.16 -9.24 12.53
C GLN A 96 -36.05 -9.89 13.61
N PRO A 97 -36.96 -9.14 14.27
CA PRO A 97 -37.84 -9.76 15.26
C PRO A 97 -38.71 -10.82 14.55
N PRO A 98 -38.97 -11.99 15.17
CA PRO A 98 -39.78 -13.03 14.54
C PRO A 98 -41.18 -12.46 14.29
N ARG A 99 -41.56 -12.38 13.01
CA ARG A 99 -42.91 -11.97 12.61
C ARG A 99 -43.88 -13.08 13.00
N THR A 100 -44.54 -12.94 14.15
CA THR A 100 -45.69 -13.76 14.53
C THR A 100 -46.83 -13.51 13.55
N ARG A 101 -47.26 -14.59 12.89
CA ARG A 101 -48.42 -14.60 11.99
C ARG A 101 -49.67 -14.85 12.85
N PHE A 102 -50.60 -13.90 12.86
CA PHE A 102 -51.99 -14.11 13.28
C PHE A 102 -52.78 -14.73 12.12
#